data_AF-A0AAU5NSX9-F1
#
_entry.id   AF-A0AAU5NSX9-F1
#
_cell.length_a   1.000
_cell.length_b   1.000
_cell.length_c   1.000
_cell.angle_alpha   90.00
_cell.angle_beta   90.00
_cell.angle_gamma   90.00
#
_symmetry.space_group_name_H-M   'P 1'
#
loop_
_entity.id
_entity.type
_entity.pdbx_description
1 polymer ?
#
loop_
_entity_poly.entity_id
_entity_poly.type
_entity_poly.pdbx_seq_one_letter_code
_entity_poly.pdbx_strand_id
1 'polypeptide(L)'
;MSLVGPLNGVRVVELASGAPCAFAATLLADLGADVVRIDRPRAGASGPADPLGRSRRSVTADLKNPDDIRKVRALVDHADVLLEGLRPGACERLGLGPETFDDSNPRLVYARVSGWGQNGPWAQRSGHDISFLALTGVLDSDAAPAGPPSPPSTYLSTFAGGGLLQVLGVLAALHERSHSGRGQVVDAAMVDGAALLEVMVRQWRDNPGNVTVTDAPFYTTYACQDGGHVAVGAIEPRFYDALCTQLDLNPATLPDRADQANWPALRDRIAEAFRTRPRDHWAKVFADQDACVVPVLTTEEAAEHPALRERATFTEVAGRPQPSPAPRFSRTPPPTPRPAPTPGADTEAAPAAWNTPT
;
A
#
# COMPACT_ATOMS: atom_id res chain seq x y z
N MET A 1 12.88 2.09 26.70
CA MET A 1 11.69 2.91 26.39
C MET A 1 10.66 1.99 25.75
N SER A 2 9.39 2.09 26.13
CA SER A 2 8.33 1.29 25.49
C SER A 2 8.22 1.67 24.01
N LEU A 3 8.24 0.68 23.11
CA LEU A 3 8.02 0.88 21.67
C LEU A 3 6.53 1.13 21.44
N VAL A 4 6.11 2.39 21.53
CA VAL A 4 4.69 2.76 21.44
C VAL A 4 4.28 3.29 20.07
N GLY A 5 5.24 3.62 19.20
CA GLY A 5 4.97 4.25 17.89
C GLY A 5 4.53 5.72 17.98
N PRO A 6 4.50 6.43 16.84
CA PRO A 6 4.11 7.85 16.79
C PRO A 6 2.61 8.11 17.00
N LEU A 7 1.73 7.12 16.80
CA LEU A 7 0.28 7.24 16.98
C LEU A 7 -0.22 6.71 18.33
N ASN A 8 0.69 6.50 19.28
CA ASN A 8 0.32 6.11 20.64
C ASN A 8 -0.72 7.07 21.23
N GLY A 9 -1.83 6.51 21.72
CA GLY A 9 -2.94 7.25 22.29
C GLY A 9 -4.06 7.59 21.30
N VAL A 10 -3.87 7.39 19.98
CA VAL A 10 -4.94 7.55 19.00
C VAL A 10 -5.85 6.33 19.03
N ARG A 11 -7.15 6.54 19.24
CA ARG A 11 -8.19 5.50 19.29
C ARG A 11 -8.91 5.40 17.95
N VAL A 12 -8.90 4.22 17.33
CA VAL A 12 -9.48 3.99 16.01
C VAL A 12 -10.51 2.88 16.07
N VAL A 13 -11.73 3.14 15.59
CA VAL A 13 -12.72 2.11 15.32
C VAL A 13 -12.70 1.78 13.84
N GLU A 14 -12.57 0.51 13.49
CA GLU A 14 -12.65 0.03 12.11
C GLU A 14 -13.93 -0.80 11.94
N LEU A 15 -14.80 -0.40 11.03
CA LEU A 15 -15.88 -1.27 10.57
C LEU A 15 -15.32 -2.26 9.56
N ALA A 16 -15.37 -3.56 9.89
CA ALA A 16 -14.86 -4.62 9.01
C ALA A 16 -15.45 -4.49 7.60
N SER A 17 -14.56 -4.20 6.64
CA SER A 17 -14.89 -3.90 5.25
C SER A 17 -13.80 -4.42 4.31
N GLY A 18 -13.65 -3.84 3.13
CA GLY A 18 -12.72 -4.34 2.11
C GLY A 18 -11.24 -4.13 2.44
N ALA A 19 -10.39 -4.69 1.59
CA ALA A 19 -8.93 -4.59 1.65
C ALA A 19 -8.36 -3.16 1.83
N PRO A 20 -8.87 -2.08 1.20
CA PRO A 20 -8.23 -0.76 1.36
C PRO A 20 -8.38 -0.22 2.79
N CYS A 21 -9.55 -0.37 3.39
CA CYS A 21 -9.82 0.05 4.78
C CYS A 21 -9.04 -0.81 5.76
N ALA A 22 -9.02 -2.14 5.53
CA ALA A 22 -8.20 -3.05 6.33
C ALA A 22 -6.71 -2.69 6.23
N PHE A 23 -6.20 -2.32 5.05
CA PHE A 23 -4.81 -1.88 4.92
C PHE A 23 -4.54 -0.58 5.70
N ALA A 24 -5.43 0.42 5.60
CA ALA A 24 -5.32 1.66 6.37
C ALA A 24 -5.29 1.40 7.88
N ALA A 25 -6.19 0.54 8.37
CA ALA A 25 -6.23 0.14 9.78
C ALA A 25 -4.94 -0.58 10.23
N THR A 26 -4.33 -1.42 9.38
CA THR A 26 -3.04 -2.07 9.69
C THR A 26 -1.95 -1.02 9.84
N LEU A 27 -1.87 -0.05 8.93
CA LEU A 27 -0.84 0.99 8.99
C LEU A 27 -0.99 1.86 10.25
N LEU A 28 -2.20 2.26 10.61
CA LEU A 28 -2.42 3.02 11.84
C LEU A 28 -2.07 2.19 13.09
N ALA A 29 -2.48 0.92 13.15
CA ALA A 29 -2.14 0.02 14.25
C ALA A 29 -0.63 -0.21 14.38
N ASP A 30 0.04 -0.45 13.25
CA ASP A 30 1.49 -0.62 13.17
C ASP A 30 2.22 0.63 13.66
N LEU A 31 1.69 1.83 13.39
CA LEU A 31 2.22 3.09 13.90
C LEU A 31 1.84 3.38 15.36
N GLY A 32 1.17 2.46 16.05
CA GLY A 32 0.90 2.52 17.49
C GLY A 32 -0.49 2.99 17.88
N ALA A 33 -1.41 3.19 16.92
CA ALA A 33 -2.79 3.49 17.24
C ALA A 33 -3.48 2.28 17.89
N ASP A 34 -4.40 2.54 18.81
CA ASP A 34 -5.25 1.51 19.39
C ASP A 34 -6.47 1.27 18.49
N VAL A 35 -6.39 0.22 17.69
CA VAL A 35 -7.41 -0.11 16.69
C VAL A 35 -8.35 -1.22 17.17
N VAL A 36 -9.63 -0.90 17.26
CA VAL A 36 -10.72 -1.85 17.54
C VAL A 36 -11.49 -2.12 16.25
N ARG A 37 -11.42 -3.36 15.78
CA ARG A 37 -12.17 -3.84 14.62
C ARG A 37 -13.53 -4.38 15.05
N ILE A 38 -14.58 -3.93 14.36
CA ILE A 38 -15.95 -4.44 14.50
C ILE A 38 -16.20 -5.52 13.46
N ASP A 39 -16.10 -6.78 13.87
CA ASP A 39 -16.34 -7.95 13.04
C ASP A 39 -17.81 -8.39 13.07
N ARG A 40 -18.26 -8.99 11.97
CA ARG A 40 -19.61 -9.58 11.90
C ARG A 40 -19.59 -11.00 12.47
N PRO A 41 -20.56 -11.43 13.30
CA PRO A 41 -20.57 -12.72 14.00
C PRO A 41 -20.46 -13.99 13.14
N ARG A 42 -20.58 -13.88 11.80
CA ARG A 42 -20.57 -15.02 10.85
C ARG A 42 -19.81 -14.73 9.55
N ALA A 43 -19.05 -13.63 9.48
CA ALA A 43 -18.13 -13.45 8.35
C ALA A 43 -16.99 -14.47 8.49
N GLY A 44 -16.57 -15.11 7.39
CA GLY A 44 -15.43 -16.02 7.38
C GLY A 44 -14.25 -15.34 8.07
N ALA A 45 -13.98 -15.77 9.30
CA ALA A 45 -13.08 -15.09 10.20
C ALA A 45 -11.66 -15.16 9.63
N SER A 46 -11.10 -14.00 9.30
CA SER A 46 -9.67 -13.83 9.18
C SER A 46 -9.02 -14.24 10.50
N GLY A 47 -8.40 -15.42 10.54
CA GLY A 47 -7.67 -15.91 11.71
C GLY A 47 -6.31 -15.22 11.87
N PRO A 48 -5.47 -15.67 12.81
CA PRO A 48 -4.16 -15.07 13.09
C PRO A 48 -3.20 -14.95 11.89
N ALA A 49 -3.46 -15.68 10.81
CA ALA A 49 -2.72 -15.64 9.57
C ALA A 49 -3.11 -14.50 8.61
N ASP A 50 -4.17 -13.72 8.89
CA ASP A 50 -4.54 -12.56 8.06
C ASP A 50 -3.52 -11.42 8.22
N PRO A 51 -2.74 -11.10 7.18
CA PRO A 51 -1.75 -10.04 7.25
C PRO A 51 -2.39 -8.65 7.37
N LEU A 52 -3.64 -8.49 6.92
CA LEU A 52 -4.40 -7.24 7.01
C LEU A 52 -5.27 -7.17 8.28
N GLY A 53 -5.10 -8.09 9.23
CA GLY A 53 -5.80 -8.05 10.53
C GLY A 53 -4.87 -7.83 11.73
N ARG A 54 -3.56 -7.71 11.49
CA ARG A 54 -2.54 -7.65 12.54
C ARG A 54 -2.66 -6.41 13.44
N SER A 55 -2.13 -6.53 14.64
CA SER A 55 -2.00 -5.44 15.64
C SER A 55 -3.33 -4.84 16.13
N ARG A 56 -4.47 -5.50 15.93
CA ARG A 56 -5.82 -5.04 16.33
C ARG A 56 -6.35 -5.74 17.57
N ARG A 57 -7.40 -5.15 18.14
CA ARG A 57 -8.39 -5.83 18.98
C ARG A 57 -9.64 -6.09 18.16
N SER A 58 -10.37 -7.17 18.43
CA SER A 58 -11.60 -7.52 17.70
C SER A 58 -12.82 -7.63 18.61
N VAL A 59 -13.89 -6.96 18.22
CA VAL A 59 -15.22 -6.96 18.84
C VAL A 59 -16.22 -7.47 17.80
N THR A 60 -17.11 -8.37 18.19
CA THR A 60 -18.20 -8.79 17.29
C THR A 60 -19.48 -7.98 17.52
N ALA A 61 -20.13 -7.54 16.45
CA ALA A 61 -21.43 -6.87 16.50
C ALA A 61 -22.31 -7.28 15.31
N ASP A 62 -23.57 -7.66 15.57
CA ASP A 62 -24.55 -7.79 14.49
C ASP A 62 -25.12 -6.41 14.16
N LEU A 63 -24.67 -5.81 13.07
CA LEU A 63 -25.15 -4.49 12.61
C LEU A 63 -26.60 -4.50 12.11
N LYS A 64 -27.33 -5.62 12.24
CA LYS A 64 -28.79 -5.67 12.10
C LYS A 64 -29.53 -5.57 13.44
N ASN A 65 -28.82 -5.77 14.55
CA ASN A 65 -29.35 -5.67 15.89
C ASN A 65 -29.20 -4.23 16.40
N PRO A 66 -30.30 -3.52 16.72
CA PRO A 66 -30.25 -2.16 17.27
C PRO A 66 -29.42 -2.05 18.55
N ASP A 67 -29.36 -3.09 19.38
CA ASP A 67 -28.58 -3.08 20.62
C ASP A 67 -27.08 -3.09 20.35
N ASP A 68 -26.65 -3.86 19.35
CA ASP A 68 -25.25 -3.90 18.94
C ASP A 68 -24.86 -2.60 18.22
N ILE A 69 -25.75 -2.00 17.42
CA ILE A 69 -25.54 -0.66 16.86
C ILE A 69 -25.33 0.36 17.98
N ARG A 70 -26.13 0.33 19.05
CA ARG A 70 -25.96 1.23 20.20
C ARG A 70 -24.60 1.05 20.88
N LYS A 71 -24.12 -0.19 21.03
CA LYS A 71 -22.78 -0.46 21.58
C LYS A 71 -21.66 0.06 20.66
N VAL A 72 -21.79 -0.12 19.35
CA VAL A 72 -20.83 0.40 18.38
C VAL A 72 -20.79 1.94 18.41
N ARG A 73 -21.95 2.60 18.48
CA ARG A 73 -22.02 4.06 18.65
C ARG A 73 -21.30 4.54 19.90
N ALA A 74 -21.58 3.92 21.05
CA ALA A 74 -20.94 4.26 22.31
C ALA A 74 -19.41 4.09 22.26
N LEU A 75 -18.91 3.10 21.51
CA LEU A 75 -17.47 2.95 21.28
C LEU A 75 -16.91 4.08 20.42
N VAL A 76 -17.61 4.47 19.35
CA VAL A 76 -17.21 5.56 18.44
C VAL A 76 -17.26 6.93 19.15
N ASP A 77 -18.14 7.12 20.12
CA ASP A 77 -18.20 8.34 20.94
C ASP A 77 -16.89 8.62 21.70
N HIS A 78 -16.07 7.58 21.91
CA HIS A 78 -14.75 7.68 22.55
C HIS A 78 -13.57 7.51 21.58
N ALA A 79 -13.83 7.43 20.28
CA ALA A 79 -12.82 7.25 19.25
C ALA A 79 -12.29 8.60 18.72
N ASP A 80 -11.06 8.60 18.24
CA ASP A 80 -10.52 9.70 17.44
C ASP A 80 -10.87 9.57 15.96
N VAL A 81 -10.92 8.32 15.49
CA VAL A 81 -11.09 7.98 14.07
C VAL A 81 -12.10 6.85 13.94
N LEU A 82 -13.01 6.96 12.98
CA LEU A 82 -13.84 5.86 12.49
C LEU A 82 -13.44 5.57 11.04
N LEU A 83 -13.01 4.34 10.76
CA LEU A 83 -12.70 3.86 9.42
C LEU A 83 -13.84 3.00 8.88
N GLU A 84 -14.27 3.28 7.66
CA GLU A 84 -15.21 2.43 6.94
C GLU A 84 -14.94 2.40 5.44
N GLY A 85 -15.28 1.26 4.81
CA GLY A 85 -15.15 1.06 3.38
C GLY A 85 -16.37 0.37 2.76
N LEU A 86 -17.55 0.71 3.27
CA LEU A 86 -18.83 0.23 2.75
C LEU A 86 -19.28 1.10 1.56
N ARG A 87 -20.31 0.63 0.85
CA ARG A 87 -20.90 1.43 -0.24
C ARG A 87 -21.46 2.74 0.33
N PRO A 88 -21.33 3.89 -0.38
CA PRO A 88 -21.90 5.16 0.07
C PRO A 88 -23.37 5.03 0.47
N GLY A 89 -23.75 5.64 1.60
CA GLY A 89 -25.10 5.53 2.17
C GLY A 89 -25.32 4.30 3.08
N ALA A 90 -24.39 3.33 3.13
CA ALA A 90 -24.58 2.13 3.93
C ALA A 90 -24.52 2.41 5.43
N CYS A 91 -23.52 3.16 5.89
CA CYS A 91 -23.42 3.55 7.30
C CYS A 91 -24.61 4.41 7.73
N GLU A 92 -25.08 5.33 6.89
CA GLU A 92 -26.26 6.15 7.15
C GLU A 92 -27.49 5.29 7.40
N ARG A 93 -27.74 4.27 6.56
CA ARG A 93 -28.86 3.32 6.76
C ARG A 93 -28.73 2.48 8.03
N LEU A 94 -27.50 2.21 8.48
CA LEU A 94 -27.22 1.52 9.73
C LEU A 94 -27.31 2.46 10.95
N GLY A 95 -27.49 3.76 10.73
CA GLY A 95 -27.39 4.75 11.80
C GLY A 95 -25.96 4.89 12.34
N LEU A 96 -24.95 4.67 11.51
CA LEU A 96 -23.54 4.87 11.82
C LEU A 96 -22.91 5.89 10.86
N GLY A 97 -23.74 6.73 10.22
CA GLY A 97 -23.28 7.81 9.34
C GLY A 97 -22.54 8.92 10.10
N PRO A 98 -21.95 9.91 9.40
CA PRO A 98 -21.10 10.91 10.03
C PRO A 98 -21.92 11.84 10.92
N GLU A 99 -23.05 12.34 10.41
CA GLU A 99 -24.01 13.20 11.12
C GLU A 99 -24.56 12.58 12.41
N THR A 100 -24.45 11.24 12.58
CA THR A 100 -24.88 10.58 13.83
C THR A 100 -24.03 11.03 15.03
N PHE A 101 -22.80 11.47 14.79
CA PHE A 101 -21.81 11.76 15.84
C PHE A 101 -21.54 13.25 16.05
N ASP A 102 -22.24 14.14 15.33
CA ASP A 102 -21.99 15.59 15.40
C ASP A 102 -22.15 16.15 16.82
N ASP A 103 -23.12 15.63 17.58
CA ASP A 103 -23.38 16.06 18.96
C ASP A 103 -22.54 15.29 19.99
N SER A 104 -22.37 13.97 19.82
CA SER A 104 -21.72 13.11 20.81
C SER A 104 -20.20 13.10 20.70
N ASN A 105 -19.65 13.23 19.49
CA ASN A 105 -18.22 13.25 19.22
C ASN A 105 -17.89 14.21 18.06
N PRO A 106 -17.99 15.54 18.26
CA PRO A 106 -17.65 16.55 17.25
C PRO A 106 -16.16 16.56 16.87
N ARG A 107 -15.33 15.75 17.54
CA ARG A 107 -13.88 15.57 17.33
C ARG A 107 -13.57 14.38 16.42
N LEU A 108 -14.58 13.62 15.99
CA LEU A 108 -14.40 12.40 15.22
C LEU A 108 -13.88 12.69 13.81
N VAL A 109 -12.74 12.09 13.46
CA VAL A 109 -12.33 11.97 12.06
C VAL A 109 -13.06 10.78 11.45
N TYR A 110 -14.07 11.04 10.62
CA TYR A 110 -14.83 10.00 9.95
C TYR A 110 -14.19 9.73 8.58
N ALA A 111 -13.42 8.65 8.47
CA ALA A 111 -12.66 8.33 7.27
C ALA A 111 -13.30 7.20 6.45
N ARG A 112 -13.71 7.54 5.23
CA ARG A 112 -14.34 6.65 4.25
C ARG A 112 -13.37 6.31 3.15
N VAL A 113 -13.38 5.05 2.71
CA VAL A 113 -12.69 4.65 1.49
C VAL A 113 -13.63 3.90 0.56
N SER A 114 -13.75 4.35 -0.68
CA SER A 114 -14.61 3.72 -1.68
C SER A 114 -13.94 3.70 -3.05
N GLY A 115 -14.51 2.97 -3.99
CA GLY A 115 -13.98 2.91 -5.35
C GLY A 115 -14.08 4.24 -6.10
N TRP A 116 -15.30 4.78 -6.11
CA TRP A 116 -15.70 5.90 -6.97
C TRP A 116 -15.93 7.22 -6.20
N GLY A 117 -15.66 7.26 -4.89
CA GLY A 117 -16.01 8.38 -3.99
C GLY A 117 -17.43 8.31 -3.45
N GLN A 118 -17.81 9.26 -2.57
CA GLN A 118 -19.18 9.33 -2.04
C GLN A 118 -20.19 9.92 -3.03
N ASN A 119 -19.71 10.70 -4.01
CA ASN A 119 -20.55 11.50 -4.91
C ASN A 119 -20.37 11.12 -6.39
N GLY A 120 -21.24 11.67 -7.25
CA GLY A 120 -21.16 11.48 -8.70
C GLY A 120 -21.94 10.26 -9.21
N PRO A 121 -22.02 10.09 -10.54
CA PRO A 121 -22.92 9.12 -11.16
C PRO A 121 -22.54 7.66 -10.87
N TRP A 122 -21.31 7.41 -10.43
CA TRP A 122 -20.78 6.06 -10.19
C TRP A 122 -20.60 5.73 -8.71
N ALA A 123 -20.98 6.62 -7.77
CA ALA A 123 -20.85 6.38 -6.33
C ALA A 123 -21.50 5.06 -5.86
N GLN A 124 -22.61 4.66 -6.50
CA GLN A 124 -23.31 3.40 -6.18
C GLN A 124 -22.89 2.20 -7.04
N ARG A 125 -21.99 2.38 -8.01
CA ARG A 125 -21.53 1.30 -8.89
C ARG A 125 -20.51 0.42 -8.16
N SER A 126 -20.51 -0.86 -8.51
CA SER A 126 -19.43 -1.76 -8.09
C SER A 126 -18.20 -1.51 -8.96
N GLY A 127 -17.03 -1.76 -8.40
CA GLY A 127 -15.74 -1.66 -9.06
C GLY A 127 -14.71 -2.42 -8.23
N HIS A 128 -13.68 -2.89 -8.91
CA HIS A 128 -12.50 -3.46 -8.27
C HIS A 128 -11.27 -2.70 -8.76
N ASP A 129 -10.10 -3.02 -8.19
CA ASP A 129 -8.83 -2.35 -8.49
C ASP A 129 -8.64 -2.02 -9.98
N ILE A 130 -8.76 -3.04 -10.83
CA ILE A 130 -8.65 -2.92 -12.30
C ILE A 130 -9.62 -1.88 -12.91
N SER A 131 -10.83 -1.72 -12.36
CA SER A 131 -11.81 -0.75 -12.85
C SER A 131 -11.34 0.68 -12.66
N PHE A 132 -10.71 0.98 -11.52
CA PHE A 132 -10.21 2.31 -11.19
C PHE A 132 -8.95 2.62 -12.00
N LEU A 133 -8.05 1.64 -12.16
CA LEU A 133 -6.87 1.76 -13.02
C LEU A 133 -7.25 1.94 -14.49
N ALA A 134 -8.28 1.23 -14.98
CA ALA A 134 -8.75 1.35 -16.35
C ALA A 134 -9.30 2.75 -16.64
N LEU A 135 -10.16 3.28 -15.76
CA LEU A 135 -10.79 4.59 -15.98
C LEU A 135 -9.78 5.74 -15.88
N THR A 136 -8.73 5.57 -15.08
CA THR A 136 -7.68 6.58 -14.92
C THR A 136 -6.60 6.48 -16.00
N GLY A 137 -6.64 5.50 -16.90
CA GLY A 137 -5.62 5.36 -17.95
C GLY A 137 -4.29 4.75 -17.45
N VAL A 138 -4.20 4.39 -16.17
CA VAL A 138 -3.01 3.72 -15.61
C VAL A 138 -2.72 2.42 -16.37
N LEU A 139 -3.74 1.62 -16.68
CA LEU A 139 -3.54 0.38 -17.43
C LEU A 139 -3.01 0.63 -18.85
N ASP A 140 -3.44 1.72 -19.49
CA ASP A 140 -2.97 2.08 -20.83
C ASP A 140 -1.49 2.50 -20.79
N SER A 141 -1.08 3.24 -19.75
CA SER A 141 0.31 3.64 -19.55
C SER A 141 1.26 2.46 -19.22
N ASP A 142 0.75 1.39 -18.59
CA ASP A 142 1.54 0.20 -18.20
C ASP A 142 1.47 -0.95 -19.24
N ALA A 143 0.87 -0.72 -20.42
CA ALA A 143 0.67 -1.77 -21.40
C ALA A 143 2.00 -2.29 -21.98
N ALA A 144 2.19 -3.61 -21.96
CA ALA A 144 3.34 -4.24 -22.60
C ALA A 144 3.32 -3.98 -24.13
N PRO A 145 4.49 -3.91 -24.81
CA PRO A 145 4.56 -3.65 -26.25
C PRO A 145 3.79 -4.62 -27.14
N ALA A 146 3.47 -5.82 -26.63
CA ALA A 146 2.67 -6.83 -27.32
C ALA A 146 1.71 -7.53 -26.34
N GLY A 147 0.44 -7.12 -26.33
CA GLY A 147 -0.62 -7.76 -25.55
C GLY A 147 -1.66 -6.77 -25.03
N PRO A 148 -2.79 -7.25 -24.49
CA PRO A 148 -3.72 -6.36 -23.77
C PRO A 148 -3.06 -5.81 -22.50
N PRO A 149 -3.45 -4.61 -22.04
CA PRO A 149 -3.07 -4.10 -20.73
C PRO A 149 -3.29 -5.13 -19.62
N SER A 150 -2.29 -5.34 -18.77
CA SER A 150 -2.36 -6.29 -17.66
C SER A 150 -2.32 -5.55 -16.32
N PRO A 151 -3.26 -5.82 -15.40
CA PRO A 151 -3.27 -5.13 -14.11
C PRO A 151 -2.07 -5.56 -13.25
N PRO A 152 -1.45 -4.63 -12.50
CA PRO A 152 -0.41 -4.97 -11.53
C PRO A 152 -0.95 -5.93 -10.45
N SER A 153 -0.15 -6.94 -10.10
CA SER A 153 -0.50 -7.91 -9.05
C SER A 153 -0.56 -7.30 -7.64
N THR A 154 -0.07 -6.08 -7.47
CA THR A 154 -0.01 -5.36 -6.20
C THR A 154 -1.32 -4.67 -5.83
N TYR A 155 -2.36 -4.70 -6.66
CA TYR A 155 -3.62 -3.98 -6.42
C TYR A 155 -3.39 -2.49 -6.10
N LEU A 156 -2.76 -1.80 -7.05
CA LEU A 156 -2.18 -0.47 -6.87
C LEU A 156 -3.20 0.57 -6.37
N SER A 157 -4.39 0.61 -6.97
CA SER A 157 -5.42 1.57 -6.55
C SER A 157 -6.02 1.20 -5.19
N THR A 158 -6.06 -0.08 -4.85
CA THR A 158 -6.59 -0.56 -3.57
C THR A 158 -5.71 -0.13 -2.41
N PHE A 159 -4.41 -0.41 -2.48
CA PHE A 159 -3.51 -0.10 -1.37
C PHE A 159 -2.96 1.32 -1.45
N ALA A 160 -2.35 1.72 -2.56
CA ALA A 160 -1.74 3.04 -2.68
C ALA A 160 -2.77 4.13 -2.98
N GLY A 161 -3.69 3.88 -3.92
CA GLY A 161 -4.74 4.85 -4.25
C GLY A 161 -5.85 4.98 -3.21
N GLY A 162 -6.08 3.94 -2.40
CA GLY A 162 -7.17 3.86 -1.43
C GLY A 162 -6.67 3.91 0.00
N GLY A 163 -6.07 2.82 0.47
CA GLY A 163 -5.67 2.68 1.87
C GLY A 163 -4.64 3.72 2.33
N LEU A 164 -3.57 3.98 1.56
CA LEU A 164 -2.60 5.05 1.88
C LEU A 164 -3.24 6.43 1.83
N LEU A 165 -4.13 6.68 0.86
CA LEU A 165 -4.84 7.97 0.77
C LEU A 165 -5.78 8.20 1.95
N GLN A 166 -6.46 7.15 2.43
CA GLN A 166 -7.27 7.18 3.65
C GLN A 166 -6.39 7.48 4.88
N VAL A 167 -5.22 6.84 5.02
CA VAL A 167 -4.27 7.14 6.10
C VAL A 167 -3.79 8.58 6.02
N LEU A 168 -3.40 9.07 4.84
CA LEU A 168 -2.98 10.46 4.64
C LEU A 168 -4.08 11.43 5.08
N GLY A 169 -5.32 11.20 4.66
CA GLY A 169 -6.46 12.01 5.06
C GLY A 169 -6.74 11.97 6.56
N VAL A 170 -6.64 10.81 7.20
CA VAL A 170 -6.76 10.66 8.66
C VAL A 170 -5.69 11.47 9.38
N LEU A 171 -4.41 11.33 9.00
CA LEU A 171 -3.31 12.04 9.66
C LEU A 171 -3.42 13.56 9.47
N ALA A 172 -3.80 14.02 8.27
CA ALA A 172 -4.05 15.43 8.00
C ALA A 172 -5.22 15.98 8.81
N ALA A 173 -6.32 15.24 8.92
CA ALA A 173 -7.48 15.63 9.72
C ALA A 173 -7.18 15.63 11.23
N LEU A 174 -6.41 14.65 11.73
CA LEU A 174 -5.96 14.65 13.12
C LEU A 174 -5.03 15.84 13.43
N HIS A 175 -4.16 16.22 12.49
CA HIS A 175 -3.33 17.40 12.61
C HIS A 175 -4.17 18.69 12.63
N GLU A 176 -5.12 18.85 11.69
CA GLU A 176 -6.04 19.99 11.66
C GLU A 176 -6.83 20.11 12.96
N ARG A 177 -7.39 18.99 13.44
CA ARG A 177 -8.14 18.88 14.70
C ARG A 177 -7.35 19.35 15.91
N SER A 178 -6.02 19.25 15.89
CA SER A 178 -5.19 19.74 17.00
C SER A 178 -5.25 21.25 17.16
N HIS A 179 -5.63 21.99 16.11
CA HIS A 179 -5.82 23.43 16.13
C HIS A 179 -7.31 23.83 16.21
N SER A 180 -8.15 23.22 15.39
CA SER A 180 -9.59 23.57 15.31
C SER A 180 -10.40 22.99 16.47
N GLY A 181 -9.90 21.90 17.06
CA GLY A 181 -10.61 21.10 18.03
C GLY A 181 -11.76 20.28 17.44
N ARG A 182 -11.94 20.23 16.12
CA ARG A 182 -13.05 19.54 15.44
C ARG A 182 -12.57 18.45 14.49
N GLY A 183 -13.39 17.41 14.35
CA GLY A 183 -13.20 16.38 13.33
C GLY A 183 -13.78 16.81 11.99
N GLN A 184 -13.66 15.91 11.00
CA GLN A 184 -14.24 16.09 9.67
C GLN A 184 -14.39 14.74 8.97
N VAL A 185 -15.12 14.74 7.85
CA VAL A 185 -15.22 13.58 6.97
C VAL A 185 -14.06 13.58 5.98
N VAL A 186 -13.37 12.45 5.87
CA VAL A 186 -12.39 12.17 4.82
C VAL A 186 -13.02 11.24 3.81
N ASP A 187 -13.12 11.67 2.55
CA ASP A 187 -13.56 10.84 1.42
C ASP A 187 -12.33 10.44 0.58
N ALA A 188 -11.85 9.20 0.73
CA ALA A 188 -10.75 8.66 -0.05
C ALA A 188 -11.29 7.75 -1.18
N ALA A 189 -11.31 8.27 -2.41
CA ALA A 189 -11.72 7.49 -3.57
C ALA A 189 -10.51 6.81 -4.24
N MET A 190 -10.59 5.49 -4.47
CA MET A 190 -9.53 4.73 -5.16
C MET A 190 -9.28 5.24 -6.58
N VAL A 191 -10.31 5.72 -7.27
CA VAL A 191 -10.17 6.36 -8.59
C VAL A 191 -9.35 7.65 -8.54
N ASP A 192 -9.54 8.49 -7.51
CA ASP A 192 -8.77 9.72 -7.36
C ASP A 192 -7.32 9.40 -7.03
N GLY A 193 -7.09 8.46 -6.12
CA GLY A 193 -5.75 8.00 -5.77
C GLY A 193 -5.01 7.35 -6.93
N ALA A 194 -5.70 6.54 -7.76
CA ALA A 194 -5.11 5.98 -8.98
C ALA A 194 -4.69 7.09 -9.97
N ALA A 195 -5.52 8.13 -10.14
CA ALA A 195 -5.17 9.26 -10.99
C ALA A 195 -3.97 10.06 -10.43
N LEU A 196 -3.89 10.25 -9.12
CA LEU A 196 -2.79 10.93 -8.45
C LEU A 196 -1.45 10.20 -8.66
N LEU A 197 -1.44 8.87 -8.61
CA LEU A 197 -0.24 8.06 -8.84
C LEU A 197 0.31 8.20 -10.26
N GLU A 198 -0.51 8.62 -11.22
CA GLU A 198 -0.14 8.74 -12.63
C GLU A 198 0.33 10.16 -13.03
N VAL A 199 0.35 11.11 -12.09
CA VAL A 199 0.56 12.55 -12.34
C VAL A 199 1.80 12.86 -13.22
N MET A 200 2.90 12.16 -12.98
CA MET A 200 4.14 12.36 -13.73
C MET A 200 4.11 11.69 -15.12
N VAL A 201 3.50 10.51 -15.20
CA VAL A 201 3.41 9.73 -16.45
C VAL A 201 2.49 10.44 -17.45
N ARG A 202 1.38 11.05 -16.99
CA ARG A 202 0.54 11.92 -17.82
C ARG A 202 1.36 13.01 -18.49
N GLN A 203 2.14 13.75 -17.69
CA GLN A 203 2.97 14.84 -18.19
C GLN A 203 4.00 14.37 -19.21
N TRP A 204 4.56 13.17 -19.03
CA TRP A 204 5.50 12.61 -19.99
C TRP A 204 4.83 12.29 -21.32
N ARG A 205 3.65 11.65 -21.31
CA ARG A 205 2.93 11.29 -22.54
C ARG A 205 2.47 12.49 -23.36
N ASP A 206 2.11 13.60 -22.72
CA ASP A 206 1.69 14.83 -23.40
C ASP A 206 2.84 15.53 -24.16
N ASN A 207 4.09 15.12 -23.94
CA ASN A 207 5.26 15.69 -24.57
C ASN A 207 5.93 14.67 -25.52
N PRO A 208 5.82 14.84 -26.85
CA PRO A 208 6.31 13.86 -27.85
C PRO A 208 7.84 13.65 -27.91
N GLY A 209 8.61 14.19 -26.96
CA GLY A 209 10.03 13.89 -26.74
C GLY A 209 10.36 13.30 -25.37
N ASN A 210 9.36 13.15 -24.48
CA ASN A 210 9.56 12.54 -23.18
C ASN A 210 9.48 11.02 -23.34
N VAL A 211 10.64 10.40 -23.17
CA VAL A 211 10.78 8.96 -23.16
C VAL A 211 10.29 8.46 -21.81
N THR A 212 9.16 7.76 -21.77
CA THR A 212 8.85 6.91 -20.63
C THR A 212 9.96 5.87 -20.53
N VAL A 213 10.71 5.91 -19.43
CA VAL A 213 11.88 5.05 -19.24
C VAL A 213 11.51 3.56 -19.29
N THR A 214 10.22 3.23 -19.11
CA THR A 214 9.68 1.88 -19.02
C THR A 214 10.00 0.95 -20.20
N ASP A 215 10.26 1.47 -21.40
CA ASP A 215 10.61 0.65 -22.58
C ASP A 215 12.11 0.64 -22.91
N ALA A 216 12.93 1.38 -22.17
CA ALA A 216 14.35 1.54 -22.48
C ALA A 216 15.14 0.23 -22.24
N PRO A 217 16.10 -0.14 -23.11
CA PRO A 217 16.98 -1.29 -22.89
C PRO A 217 17.81 -1.21 -21.59
N PHE A 218 17.95 -0.01 -21.03
CA PHE A 218 18.68 0.26 -19.78
C PHE A 218 17.73 0.52 -18.60
N TYR A 219 16.43 0.26 -18.75
CA TYR A 219 15.44 0.30 -17.68
C TYR A 219 14.37 -0.79 -17.91
N THR A 220 14.74 -2.04 -17.67
CA THR A 220 13.89 -3.21 -17.93
C THR A 220 14.42 -4.44 -17.21
N THR A 221 13.84 -5.61 -17.46
CA THR A 221 14.34 -6.90 -16.94
C THR A 221 14.97 -7.75 -18.04
N TYR A 222 15.99 -8.53 -17.68
CA TYR A 222 16.67 -9.45 -18.60
C TYR A 222 16.76 -10.85 -18.01
N ALA A 223 16.47 -11.85 -18.84
CA ALA A 223 16.66 -13.26 -18.50
C ALA A 223 18.15 -13.63 -18.50
N CYS A 224 18.54 -14.44 -17.52
CA CYS A 224 19.88 -14.98 -17.34
C CYS A 224 19.96 -16.43 -17.85
N GLN A 225 21.15 -17.03 -17.81
CA GLN A 225 21.40 -18.40 -18.32
C GLN A 225 20.48 -19.47 -17.71
N ASP A 226 20.14 -19.31 -16.43
CA ASP A 226 19.36 -20.24 -15.60
C ASP A 226 17.85 -19.99 -15.67
N GLY A 227 17.40 -19.03 -16.49
CA GLY A 227 16.00 -18.60 -16.54
C GLY A 227 15.58 -17.65 -15.40
N GLY A 228 16.50 -17.34 -14.47
CA GLY A 228 16.33 -16.24 -13.52
C GLY A 228 16.39 -14.88 -14.23
N HIS A 229 16.03 -13.80 -13.54
CA HIS A 229 16.00 -12.45 -14.12
C HIS A 229 16.79 -11.45 -13.27
N VAL A 230 17.36 -10.44 -13.93
CA VAL A 230 17.87 -9.22 -13.30
C VAL A 230 17.04 -8.02 -13.73
N ALA A 231 16.88 -7.06 -12.84
CA ALA A 231 16.33 -5.74 -13.15
C ALA A 231 17.49 -4.77 -13.39
N VAL A 232 17.40 -4.00 -14.47
CA VAL A 232 18.36 -2.96 -14.86
C VAL A 232 17.64 -1.62 -14.78
N GLY A 233 18.27 -0.63 -14.14
CA GLY A 233 17.78 0.75 -14.05
C GLY A 233 18.86 1.80 -14.31
N ALA A 234 19.75 1.53 -15.27
CA ALA A 234 20.94 2.31 -15.58
C ALA A 234 20.62 3.52 -16.49
N ILE A 235 19.82 4.48 -16.00
CA ILE A 235 19.34 5.63 -16.78
C ILE A 235 20.46 6.64 -17.04
N GLU A 236 21.16 7.03 -15.99
CA GLU A 236 22.20 8.04 -16.03
C GLU A 236 23.45 7.52 -16.76
N PRO A 237 24.17 8.37 -17.53
CA PRO A 237 25.32 7.94 -18.33
C PRO A 237 26.35 7.11 -17.55
N ARG A 238 26.74 7.56 -16.34
CA ARG A 238 27.72 6.86 -15.51
C ARG A 238 27.29 5.45 -15.09
N PHE A 239 26.00 5.23 -14.85
CA PHE A 239 25.48 3.92 -14.44
C PHE A 239 25.40 2.98 -15.66
N TYR A 240 25.05 3.54 -16.82
CA TYR A 240 25.09 2.83 -18.09
C TYR A 240 26.52 2.42 -18.48
N ASP A 241 27.50 3.30 -18.30
CA ASP A 241 28.91 2.97 -18.56
C ASP A 241 29.41 1.85 -17.63
N ALA A 242 28.99 1.87 -16.35
CA ALA A 242 29.27 0.80 -15.40
C ALA A 242 28.61 -0.53 -15.84
N LEU A 243 27.35 -0.50 -16.28
CA LEU A 243 26.65 -1.65 -16.85
C LEU A 243 27.42 -2.24 -18.04
N CYS A 244 27.79 -1.41 -19.03
CA CYS A 244 28.54 -1.86 -20.20
C CYS A 244 29.89 -2.47 -19.82
N THR A 245 30.60 -1.85 -18.88
CA THR A 245 31.90 -2.33 -18.40
C THR A 245 31.79 -3.72 -17.78
N GLN A 246 30.83 -3.94 -16.88
CA GLN A 246 30.66 -5.22 -16.20
C GLN A 246 30.11 -6.34 -17.11
N LEU A 247 29.41 -5.97 -18.18
CA LEU A 247 28.95 -6.89 -19.22
C LEU A 247 29.99 -7.14 -20.32
N ASP A 248 31.18 -6.52 -20.24
CA ASP A 248 32.22 -6.55 -21.28
C ASP A 248 31.68 -6.10 -22.67
N LEU A 249 30.79 -5.10 -22.66
CA LEU A 249 30.23 -4.51 -23.86
C LEU A 249 31.02 -3.24 -24.21
N ASN A 250 31.74 -3.28 -25.34
CA ASN A 250 32.47 -2.13 -25.84
C ASN A 250 31.51 -1.00 -26.28
N PRO A 251 31.49 0.17 -25.61
CA PRO A 251 30.59 1.27 -25.93
C PRO A 251 30.75 1.79 -27.37
N ALA A 252 31.95 1.71 -27.94
CA ALA A 252 32.22 2.15 -29.32
C ALA A 252 31.54 1.27 -30.39
N THR A 253 31.10 0.08 -30.01
CA THR A 253 30.41 -0.88 -30.90
C THR A 253 28.93 -1.02 -30.59
N LEU A 254 28.47 -0.43 -29.49
CA LEU A 254 27.06 -0.47 -29.12
C LEU A 254 26.27 0.57 -29.93
N PRO A 255 25.03 0.25 -30.32
CA PRO A 255 24.12 1.24 -30.87
C PRO A 255 23.91 2.41 -29.91
N ASP A 256 23.77 3.64 -30.43
CA ASP A 256 23.54 4.82 -29.60
C ASP A 256 22.20 4.71 -28.87
N ARG A 257 22.27 4.72 -27.53
CA ARG A 257 21.10 4.59 -26.66
C ARG A 257 20.18 5.81 -26.69
N ALA A 258 20.67 6.98 -27.12
CA ALA A 258 19.86 8.20 -27.23
C ALA A 258 18.86 8.13 -28.39
N ASP A 259 19.13 7.29 -29.39
CA ASP A 259 18.24 7.06 -30.52
C ASP A 259 17.39 5.80 -30.28
N GLN A 260 16.07 5.99 -30.17
CA GLN A 260 15.13 4.89 -29.94
C GLN A 260 15.09 3.87 -31.10
N ALA A 261 15.42 4.28 -32.32
CA ALA A 261 15.49 3.35 -33.45
C ALA A 261 16.54 2.24 -33.22
N ASN A 262 17.54 2.52 -32.40
CA ASN A 262 18.60 1.57 -32.04
C ASN A 262 18.23 0.65 -30.87
N TRP A 263 17.16 0.94 -30.13
CA TRP A 263 16.82 0.22 -28.91
C TRP A 263 16.58 -1.28 -29.09
N PRO A 264 15.93 -1.77 -30.15
CA PRO A 264 15.79 -3.20 -30.37
C PRO A 264 17.15 -3.90 -30.44
N ALA A 265 18.08 -3.37 -31.24
CA ALA A 265 19.42 -3.93 -31.37
C ALA A 265 20.22 -3.83 -30.07
N LEU A 266 20.14 -2.70 -29.35
CA LEU A 266 20.81 -2.52 -28.07
C LEU A 266 20.28 -3.51 -27.01
N ARG A 267 18.97 -3.71 -26.96
CA ARG A 267 18.32 -4.69 -26.07
C ARG A 267 18.84 -6.10 -26.33
N ASP A 268 18.96 -6.49 -27.59
CA ASP A 268 19.48 -7.81 -27.95
C ASP A 268 20.93 -8.00 -27.47
N ARG A 269 21.78 -6.96 -27.60
CA ARG A 269 23.17 -7.01 -27.13
C ARG A 269 23.26 -7.16 -25.61
N ILE A 270 22.48 -6.39 -24.85
CA ILE A 270 22.45 -6.46 -23.39
C ILE A 270 21.87 -7.82 -22.93
N ALA A 271 20.79 -8.27 -23.56
CA ALA A 271 20.17 -9.56 -23.26
C ALA A 271 21.13 -10.72 -23.50
N GLU A 272 21.87 -10.70 -24.62
CA GLU A 272 22.84 -11.74 -24.92
C GLU A 272 23.96 -11.82 -23.87
N ALA A 273 24.45 -10.67 -23.42
CA ALA A 273 25.45 -10.62 -22.34
C ALA A 273 24.92 -11.28 -21.06
N PHE A 274 23.71 -10.91 -20.59
CA PHE A 274 23.12 -11.49 -19.39
C PHE A 274 22.84 -13.00 -19.49
N ARG A 275 22.53 -13.53 -20.67
CA ARG A 275 22.31 -14.98 -20.87
C ARG A 275 23.56 -15.85 -20.72
N THR A 276 24.76 -15.27 -20.66
CA THR A 276 26.01 -16.03 -20.58
C THR A 276 26.29 -16.63 -19.19
N ARG A 277 25.60 -16.14 -18.15
CA ARG A 277 25.80 -16.52 -16.75
C ARG A 277 24.46 -16.58 -15.99
N PRO A 278 24.38 -17.35 -14.89
CA PRO A 278 23.17 -17.43 -14.06
C PRO A 278 22.90 -16.12 -13.31
N ARG A 279 21.67 -15.91 -12.83
CA ARG A 279 21.24 -14.68 -12.14
C ARG A 279 22.18 -14.30 -10.99
N ASP A 280 22.50 -15.27 -10.14
CA ASP A 280 23.28 -15.02 -8.91
C ASP A 280 24.75 -14.69 -9.20
N HIS A 281 25.27 -15.09 -10.36
CA HIS A 281 26.57 -14.62 -10.82
C HIS A 281 26.53 -13.10 -11.07
N TRP A 282 25.52 -12.62 -11.80
CA TRP A 282 25.36 -11.19 -12.05
C TRP A 282 25.09 -10.41 -10.78
N ALA A 283 24.25 -10.93 -9.89
CA ALA A 283 24.02 -10.31 -8.58
C ALA A 283 25.33 -10.08 -7.82
N LYS A 284 26.27 -11.03 -7.88
CA LYS A 284 27.61 -10.89 -7.29
C LYS A 284 28.49 -9.90 -8.03
N VAL A 285 28.51 -9.92 -9.36
CA VAL A 285 29.30 -8.98 -10.18
C VAL A 285 28.89 -7.53 -9.92
N PHE A 286 27.59 -7.29 -9.78
CA PHE A 286 27.03 -5.95 -9.61
C PHE A 286 26.87 -5.50 -8.15
N ALA A 287 27.14 -6.36 -7.15
CA ALA A 287 26.89 -6.07 -5.74
C ALA A 287 27.54 -4.78 -5.22
N ASP A 288 28.75 -4.48 -5.70
CA ASP A 288 29.55 -3.32 -5.29
C ASP A 288 29.69 -2.28 -6.43
N GLN A 289 28.86 -2.38 -7.48
CA GLN A 289 28.94 -1.52 -8.66
C GLN A 289 27.74 -0.58 -8.73
N ASP A 290 27.99 0.69 -9.05
CA ASP A 290 26.94 1.68 -9.26
C ASP A 290 26.37 1.57 -10.70
N ALA A 291 25.86 0.39 -11.04
CA ALA A 291 25.32 0.06 -12.37
C ALA A 291 23.80 -0.12 -12.36
N CYS A 292 23.15 0.06 -11.20
CA CYS A 292 21.70 -0.11 -11.03
C CYS A 292 21.18 -1.47 -11.52
N VAL A 293 21.92 -2.55 -11.25
CA VAL A 293 21.51 -3.93 -11.57
C VAL A 293 21.29 -4.71 -10.29
N VAL A 294 20.12 -5.32 -10.14
CA VAL A 294 19.76 -6.17 -8.99
C VAL A 294 19.06 -7.45 -9.44
N PRO A 295 19.17 -8.56 -8.70
CA PRO A 295 18.41 -9.77 -9.02
C PRO A 295 16.91 -9.53 -8.82
N VAL A 296 16.09 -10.10 -9.70
CA VAL A 296 14.65 -10.24 -9.46
C VAL A 296 14.46 -11.43 -8.52
N LEU A 297 13.99 -11.13 -7.31
CA LEU A 297 13.84 -12.11 -6.23
C LEU A 297 12.39 -12.58 -6.10
N THR A 298 12.23 -13.82 -5.67
CA THR A 298 10.97 -14.32 -5.09
C THR A 298 10.68 -13.64 -3.75
N THR A 299 9.45 -13.80 -3.26
CA THR A 299 9.05 -13.28 -1.94
C THR A 299 9.89 -13.86 -0.80
N GLU A 300 10.23 -15.14 -0.90
CA GLU A 300 11.06 -15.88 0.06
C GLU A 300 12.50 -15.37 0.03
N GLU A 301 13.12 -15.28 -1.15
CA GLU A 301 14.48 -14.76 -1.30
C GLU A 301 14.59 -13.31 -0.81
N ALA A 302 13.58 -12.47 -1.06
CA ALA A 302 13.56 -11.09 -0.58
C ALA A 302 13.54 -11.00 0.95
N ALA A 303 12.79 -11.88 1.62
CA ALA A 303 12.78 -11.95 3.09
C ALA A 303 14.15 -12.35 3.67
N GLU A 304 14.95 -13.07 2.91
CA GLU A 304 16.27 -13.55 3.32
C GLU A 304 17.45 -12.69 2.85
N HIS A 305 17.22 -11.77 1.92
CA HIS A 305 18.25 -10.95 1.30
C HIS A 305 19.03 -10.12 2.36
N PRO A 306 20.38 -10.15 2.38
CA PRO A 306 21.18 -9.51 3.42
C PRO A 306 20.86 -8.03 3.65
N ALA A 307 20.75 -7.24 2.58
CA ALA A 307 20.44 -5.81 2.68
C ALA A 307 19.02 -5.53 3.22
N LEU A 308 18.07 -6.44 3.01
CA LEU A 308 16.70 -6.31 3.53
C LEU A 308 16.61 -6.81 4.98
N ARG A 309 17.38 -7.84 5.34
CA ARG A 309 17.55 -8.32 6.72
C ARG A 309 18.24 -7.31 7.62
N GLU A 310 19.35 -6.70 7.17
CA GLU A 310 20.06 -5.65 7.91
C GLU A 310 19.15 -4.45 8.17
N ARG A 311 18.29 -4.14 7.20
CA ARG A 311 17.25 -3.13 7.38
C ARG A 311 16.07 -3.63 8.21
N ALA A 312 15.90 -4.91 8.53
CA ALA A 312 14.67 -5.44 9.12
C ALA A 312 13.42 -5.04 8.32
N THR A 313 13.49 -5.09 6.98
CA THR A 313 12.37 -4.79 6.07
C THR A 313 11.20 -5.74 6.30
N PHE A 314 11.49 -6.98 6.68
CA PHE A 314 10.50 -7.98 7.05
C PHE A 314 10.65 -8.36 8.52
N THR A 315 9.54 -8.72 9.15
CA THR A 315 9.43 -9.22 10.53
C THR A 315 8.58 -10.48 10.52
N GLU A 316 8.84 -11.37 11.47
CA GLU A 316 8.02 -12.57 11.64
C GLU A 316 6.73 -12.23 12.38
N VAL A 317 5.59 -12.60 11.81
CA VAL A 317 4.26 -12.48 12.44
C VAL A 317 3.48 -13.74 12.11
N ALA A 318 2.97 -14.42 13.14
CA ALA A 318 2.27 -15.70 13.00
C ALA A 318 3.07 -16.76 12.22
N GLY A 319 4.39 -16.84 12.45
CA GLY A 319 5.29 -17.82 11.84
C GLY A 319 5.59 -17.59 10.36
N ARG A 320 5.33 -16.38 9.83
CA ARG A 320 5.61 -16.02 8.43
C ARG A 320 6.28 -14.65 8.32
N PRO A 321 7.17 -14.43 7.34
CA PRO A 321 7.71 -13.11 7.08
C PRO A 321 6.59 -12.19 6.56
N GLN A 322 6.47 -11.02 7.17
CA GLN A 322 5.59 -9.94 6.73
C GLN A 322 6.38 -8.63 6.66
N PRO A 323 5.99 -7.66 5.83
CA PRO A 323 6.61 -6.34 5.85
C PRO A 323 6.53 -5.71 7.25
N SER A 324 7.65 -5.19 7.74
CA SER A 324 7.72 -4.43 9.00
C SER A 324 6.97 -3.10 8.88
N PRO A 325 6.54 -2.50 10.01
CA PRO A 325 5.98 -1.15 10.03
C PRO A 325 6.87 -0.13 9.29
N ALA A 326 6.25 0.71 8.48
CA ALA A 326 6.91 1.77 7.71
C ALA A 326 6.07 3.07 7.72
N PRO A 327 6.69 4.26 7.64
CA PRO A 327 8.15 4.50 7.61
C PRO A 327 8.80 4.30 8.99
N ARG A 328 10.11 4.55 9.10
CA ARG A 328 10.86 4.44 10.38
C ARG A 328 10.92 5.78 11.11
N PHE A 329 10.90 5.72 12.43
CA PHE A 329 10.94 6.87 13.31
C PHE A 329 12.13 6.74 14.27
N SER A 330 12.98 7.75 14.31
CA SER A 330 14.22 7.73 15.12
C SER A 330 13.97 7.80 16.63
N ARG A 331 12.90 8.50 17.06
CA ARG A 331 12.58 8.72 18.48
C ARG A 331 11.45 7.83 19.01
N THR A 332 10.44 7.56 18.19
CA THR A 332 9.23 6.79 18.56
C THR A 332 9.05 5.61 17.62
N PRO A 333 9.97 4.63 17.61
CA PRO A 333 9.86 3.46 16.77
C PRO A 333 8.53 2.71 17.02
N PRO A 334 7.90 2.20 15.95
CA PRO A 334 6.73 1.32 16.02
C PRO A 334 6.93 0.09 16.94
N PRO A 335 5.85 -0.40 17.60
CA PRO A 335 5.87 -1.72 18.23
C PRO A 335 6.08 -2.83 17.20
N THR A 336 6.56 -3.99 17.66
CA THR A 336 6.53 -5.20 16.85
C THR A 336 5.08 -5.61 16.58
N PRO A 337 4.67 -5.84 15.33
CA PRO A 337 3.30 -6.24 15.03
C PRO A 337 2.90 -7.54 15.72
N ARG A 338 1.65 -7.60 16.18
CA ARG A 338 1.05 -8.81 16.77
C ARG A 338 0.17 -9.51 15.74
N PRO A 339 0.04 -10.85 15.76
CA PRO A 339 -0.90 -11.56 14.89
C PRO A 339 -2.32 -11.01 14.95
N ALA A 340 -3.11 -11.24 13.89
CA ALA A 340 -4.51 -10.85 13.89
C ALA A 340 -5.26 -11.54 15.06
N PRO A 341 -6.16 -10.83 15.76
CA PRO A 341 -6.97 -11.45 16.80
C PRO A 341 -7.96 -12.44 16.18
N THR A 342 -8.36 -13.45 16.94
CA THR A 342 -9.57 -14.21 16.60
C THR A 342 -10.78 -13.27 16.71
N PRO A 343 -11.74 -13.29 15.78
CA PRO A 343 -12.89 -12.40 15.86
C PRO A 343 -13.64 -12.50 17.18
N GLY A 344 -13.90 -11.34 17.78
CA GLY A 344 -14.59 -11.20 19.06
C GLY A 344 -13.76 -11.49 20.30
N ALA A 345 -12.45 -11.76 20.17
CA ALA A 345 -11.56 -12.04 21.30
C ALA A 345 -11.54 -10.94 22.38
N ASP A 346 -11.88 -9.71 22.00
CA ASP A 346 -11.83 -8.53 22.86
C ASP A 346 -13.21 -7.87 23.06
N THR A 347 -14.31 -8.58 22.78
CA THR A 347 -15.68 -8.01 22.79
C THR A 347 -16.02 -7.28 24.10
N GLU A 348 -15.65 -7.85 25.25
CA GLU A 348 -15.89 -7.23 26.56
C GLU A 348 -14.74 -6.29 26.99
N ALA A 349 -13.49 -6.65 26.67
CA ALA A 349 -12.31 -5.94 27.15
C ALA A 349 -12.05 -4.62 26.41
N ALA A 350 -12.38 -4.55 25.12
CA ALA A 350 -12.01 -3.40 24.30
C ALA A 350 -12.76 -2.10 24.68
N PRO A 351 -14.10 -2.12 24.84
CA PRO A 351 -14.85 -0.93 25.28
C PRO A 351 -14.47 -0.50 26.71
N ALA A 352 -14.24 -1.45 27.62
CA ALA A 352 -13.86 -1.15 29.00
C ALA A 352 -12.54 -0.36 29.08
N ALA A 353 -11.57 -0.66 28.21
CA ALA A 353 -10.29 0.04 28.17
C ALA A 353 -10.41 1.53 27.79
N TRP A 354 -11.43 1.91 27.00
CA TRP A 354 -11.61 3.30 26.57
C TRP A 354 -12.45 4.16 27.52
N ASN A 355 -13.20 3.51 28.41
CA ASN A 355 -14.02 4.16 29.45
C ASN A 355 -13.20 4.62 30.66
N THR A 356 -11.90 4.33 30.70
CA THR A 356 -11.00 4.83 31.74
C THR A 356 -10.47 6.21 31.30
N PRO A 357 -10.64 7.28 32.10
CA PRO A 357 -10.08 8.59 31.79
C PRO A 357 -8.56 8.47 31.61
N THR A 358 -8.04 8.93 30.46
CA THR A 358 -6.59 9.07 30.19
C THR A 358 -6.03 10.35 30.75
#